data_AF-A0ABD1CKD9-F1
#
_entry.id   AF-A0ABD1CKD9-F1
#
_cell.length_a   1.000
_cell.length_b   1.000
_cell.length_c   1.000
_cell.angle_alpha   90.00
_cell.angle_beta   90.00
_cell.angle_gamma   90.00
#
_symmetry.space_group_name_H-M   'P 1'
#
loop_
_entity.id
_entity.type
_entity.pdbx_description
1 polymer ?
#
loop_
_entity_poly.entity_id
_entity_poly.type
_entity_poly.pdbx_seq_one_letter_code
_entity_poly.pdbx_strand_id
1 'polypeptide(L)'
;MAGKPILNGRDSVRKVLESFLQRGGQFAEIARSYYGPVIENFNCDKSIYTAVEVTAGNRLFHHIVESDRVGTQILKEMNKQKLPGEVTFMPLNRLQVRIHDYPEDPDSIPMISKLKRPGLIKGKSDWRIFQHIAFEVGNAEETVGVFTAD
;
A
#
# COMPACT_ATOMS: atom_id res chain seq x y z
N MET A 1 10.83 -8.74 -5.95
CA MET A 1 10.27 -9.22 -7.24
C MET A 1 8.80 -9.66 -7.10
N ALA A 2 7.86 -9.00 -7.79
CA ALA A 2 6.44 -9.36 -7.76
C ALA A 2 6.17 -10.69 -8.49
N GLY A 3 5.41 -11.59 -7.86
CA GLY A 3 4.99 -12.83 -8.50
C GLY A 3 4.02 -12.58 -9.66
N LYS A 4 4.02 -13.48 -10.66
CA LYS A 4 3.07 -13.48 -11.79
C LYS A 4 1.58 -13.36 -11.35
N PRO A 5 1.13 -13.98 -10.24
CA PRO A 5 -0.22 -13.79 -9.72
C PRO A 5 -0.56 -12.34 -9.32
N ILE A 6 0.39 -11.63 -8.71
CA ILE A 6 0.23 -10.24 -8.26
C ILE A 6 0.11 -9.29 -9.45
N LEU A 7 0.97 -9.48 -10.46
CA LEU A 7 0.93 -8.69 -11.68
C LEU A 7 -0.39 -8.88 -12.43
N ASN A 8 -0.84 -10.13 -12.57
CA ASN A 8 -2.16 -10.43 -13.12
C ASN A 8 -3.28 -9.79 -12.30
N GLY A 9 -3.17 -9.80 -10.97
CA GLY A 9 -4.12 -9.17 -10.07
C GLY A 9 -4.25 -7.67 -10.31
N ARG A 10 -3.12 -6.96 -10.46
CA ARG A 10 -3.08 -5.53 -10.79
C ARG A 10 -3.80 -5.24 -12.11
N ASP A 11 -3.54 -6.03 -13.14
CA ASP A 11 -4.16 -5.84 -14.45
C ASP A 11 -5.67 -6.13 -14.42
N SER A 12 -6.08 -7.11 -13.63
CA SER A 12 -7.49 -7.44 -13.40
C SER A 12 -8.23 -6.34 -12.64
N VAL A 13 -7.61 -5.74 -11.62
CA VAL A 13 -8.16 -4.57 -10.91
C VAL A 13 -8.37 -3.40 -11.88
N ARG A 14 -7.38 -3.12 -12.75
CA ARG A 14 -7.50 -2.05 -13.75
C ARG A 14 -8.72 -2.26 -14.65
N LYS A 15 -8.94 -3.48 -15.15
CA LYS A 15 -10.11 -3.82 -15.98
C LYS A 15 -11.43 -3.61 -15.24
N VAL A 16 -11.50 -3.99 -13.96
CA VAL A 16 -12.70 -3.78 -13.14
C VAL A 16 -12.97 -2.29 -12.91
N LEU A 17 -11.93 -1.50 -12.61
CA LEU A 17 -12.05 -0.06 -12.43
C LEU A 17 -12.53 0.63 -13.73
N GLU A 18 -12.00 0.24 -14.88
CA GLU A 18 -12.47 0.73 -16.19
C GLU A 18 -13.95 0.37 -16.41
N SER A 19 -14.36 -0.86 -16.10
CA SER A 19 -15.76 -1.28 -16.18
C SER A 19 -16.67 -0.45 -15.26
N PHE A 20 -16.20 -0.15 -14.04
CA PHE A 20 -16.93 0.68 -13.08
C PHE A 20 -17.08 2.13 -13.55
N LEU A 21 -16.04 2.70 -14.15
CA LEU A 21 -16.09 4.03 -14.75
C LEU A 21 -17.06 4.09 -15.93
N GLN A 22 -17.07 3.07 -16.80
CA GLN A 22 -17.99 2.97 -17.93
C GLN A 22 -19.46 2.83 -17.49
N ARG A 23 -19.73 2.09 -16.41
CA ARG A 23 -21.10 1.93 -15.87
C ARG A 23 -21.65 3.22 -15.26
N GLY A 24 -20.78 4.13 -14.80
CA GLY A 24 -21.20 5.40 -14.20
C GLY A 24 -21.89 5.24 -12.84
N GLY A 25 -22.46 6.34 -12.35
CA GLY A 25 -23.19 6.38 -11.07
C GLY A 25 -22.33 5.95 -9.87
N GLN A 26 -22.90 5.11 -9.01
CA GLN A 26 -22.23 4.61 -7.80
C GLN A 26 -20.96 3.80 -8.11
N PHE A 27 -20.88 3.12 -9.26
CA PHE A 27 -19.67 2.38 -9.63
C PHE A 27 -18.51 3.32 -9.95
N ALA A 28 -18.77 4.46 -10.57
CA ALA A 28 -17.74 5.47 -10.83
C ALA A 28 -17.20 6.08 -9.53
N GLU A 29 -18.03 6.21 -8.49
CA GLU A 29 -17.57 6.63 -7.16
C GLU A 29 -16.63 5.59 -6.52
N ILE A 30 -17.00 4.31 -6.59
CA ILE A 30 -16.13 3.21 -6.10
C ILE A 30 -14.77 3.24 -6.81
N ALA A 31 -14.75 3.46 -8.13
CA ALA A 31 -13.51 3.56 -8.88
C ALA A 31 -12.67 4.78 -8.48
N ARG A 32 -13.29 5.90 -8.08
CA ARG A 32 -12.61 7.10 -7.58
C ARG A 32 -12.09 6.94 -6.14
N SER A 33 -12.70 6.07 -5.35
CA SER A 33 -12.28 5.72 -3.98
C SER A 33 -11.18 4.63 -3.93
N TYR A 34 -10.60 4.29 -5.08
CA TYR A 34 -9.41 3.45 -5.21
C TYR A 34 -8.19 4.34 -5.47
N TYR A 35 -7.12 4.16 -4.69
CA TYR A 35 -5.95 5.04 -4.70
C TYR A 35 -4.72 4.43 -5.39
N GLY A 36 -4.77 3.16 -5.79
CA GLY A 36 -3.63 2.48 -6.39
C GLY A 36 -2.82 1.63 -5.41
N PRO A 37 -1.79 0.92 -5.90
CA PRO A 37 -0.90 0.15 -5.05
C PRO A 37 -0.01 1.04 -4.19
N VAL A 38 0.48 0.51 -3.07
CA VAL A 38 1.37 1.20 -2.13
C VAL A 38 2.63 1.74 -2.83
N ILE A 39 3.25 0.96 -3.70
CA ILE A 39 4.47 1.33 -4.43
C ILE A 39 4.32 2.61 -5.28
N GLU A 40 3.13 2.89 -5.80
CA GLU A 40 2.85 4.11 -6.58
C GLU A 40 2.55 5.31 -5.68
N ASN A 41 2.13 5.07 -4.45
CA ASN A 41 1.78 6.08 -3.45
C ASN A 41 2.92 6.32 -2.45
N PHE A 42 4.10 5.75 -2.67
CA PHE A 42 5.21 5.79 -1.73
C PHE A 42 6.48 6.29 -2.42
N ASN A 43 7.26 7.13 -1.73
CA ASN A 43 8.55 7.60 -2.21
C ASN A 43 9.56 7.64 -1.05
N CYS A 44 10.80 7.23 -1.29
CA CYS A 44 11.86 7.29 -0.29
C CYS A 44 13.19 7.69 -0.93
N ASP A 45 14.25 7.79 -0.15
CA ASP A 45 15.59 7.99 -0.71
C ASP A 45 16.15 6.68 -1.27
N LYS A 46 16.89 6.80 -2.38
CA LYS A 46 17.49 5.64 -3.07
C LYS A 46 18.38 4.80 -2.17
N SER A 47 18.99 5.40 -1.15
CA SER A 47 19.82 4.72 -0.15
C SER A 47 19.06 3.65 0.65
N ILE A 48 17.74 3.78 0.79
CA ILE A 48 16.89 2.84 1.53
C ILE A 48 15.92 2.06 0.62
N TYR A 49 16.10 2.11 -0.70
CA TYR A 49 15.21 1.39 -1.62
C TYR A 49 15.26 -0.12 -1.41
N THR A 50 16.47 -0.67 -1.34
CA THR A 50 16.66 -2.11 -1.11
C THR A 50 16.08 -2.50 0.25
N ALA A 51 16.37 -1.73 1.29
CA ALA A 51 15.81 -1.92 2.62
C ALA A 51 14.28 -2.02 2.58
N VAL A 52 13.62 -1.01 2.02
CA VAL A 52 12.17 -0.97 1.93
C VAL A 52 11.62 -2.12 1.07
N GLU A 53 12.25 -2.44 -0.06
CA GLU A 53 11.82 -3.55 -0.90
C GLU A 53 11.90 -4.89 -0.17
N VAL A 54 13.01 -5.16 0.54
CA VAL A 54 13.23 -6.42 1.24
C VAL A 54 12.28 -6.54 2.43
N THR A 55 12.08 -5.46 3.18
CA THR A 55 11.26 -5.44 4.39
C THR A 55 9.76 -5.44 4.09
N ALA A 56 9.30 -4.60 3.16
CA ALA A 56 7.88 -4.55 2.79
C ALA A 56 7.48 -5.71 1.86
N GLY A 57 8.40 -6.17 1.00
CA GLY A 57 8.20 -7.30 0.09
C GLY A 57 6.92 -7.17 -0.75
N ASN A 58 6.06 -8.18 -0.68
CA ASN A 58 4.81 -8.21 -1.44
C ASN A 58 3.79 -7.14 -1.01
N ARG A 59 3.96 -6.55 0.18
CA ARG A 59 3.02 -5.55 0.73
C ARG A 59 3.07 -4.23 -0.04
N LEU A 60 4.16 -3.95 -0.73
CA LEU A 60 4.26 -2.81 -1.66
C LEU A 60 3.25 -2.89 -2.81
N PHE A 61 2.75 -4.09 -3.12
CA PHE A 61 1.75 -4.30 -4.17
C PHE A 61 0.31 -4.34 -3.61
N HIS A 62 0.12 -4.10 -2.31
CA HIS A 62 -1.22 -3.97 -1.74
C HIS A 62 -1.93 -2.74 -2.29
N HIS A 63 -3.21 -2.89 -2.59
CA HIS A 63 -4.04 -1.86 -3.21
C HIS A 63 -4.75 -1.03 -2.15
N ILE A 64 -4.46 0.26 -2.11
CA ILE A 64 -5.05 1.20 -1.15
C ILE A 64 -6.46 1.59 -1.61
N VAL A 65 -7.43 1.43 -0.73
CA VAL A 65 -8.86 1.77 -0.96
C VAL A 65 -9.43 2.54 0.21
N GLU A 66 -10.42 3.40 -0.02
CA GLU A 66 -11.02 4.22 1.03
C GLU A 66 -11.66 3.39 2.16
N SER A 67 -12.31 2.27 1.81
CA SER A 67 -12.93 1.37 2.78
C SER A 67 -12.90 -0.10 2.37
N ASP A 68 -13.11 -1.00 3.33
CA ASP A 68 -13.26 -2.44 3.10
C ASP A 68 -14.41 -2.77 2.14
N ARG A 69 -15.46 -1.94 2.15
CA ARG A 69 -16.58 -2.04 1.21
C ARG A 69 -16.12 -1.86 -0.23
N VAL A 70 -15.28 -0.86 -0.51
CA VAL A 70 -14.73 -0.61 -1.85
C VAL A 70 -13.91 -1.80 -2.34
N GLY A 71 -12.98 -2.29 -1.51
CA GLY A 71 -12.17 -3.47 -1.83
C GLY A 71 -13.02 -4.72 -2.11
N THR A 72 -14.06 -4.94 -1.30
CA THR A 72 -14.98 -6.07 -1.48
C THR A 72 -15.76 -5.98 -2.79
N GLN A 73 -16.21 -4.79 -3.18
CA GLN A 73 -16.94 -4.59 -4.43
C GLN A 73 -16.06 -4.86 -5.65
N ILE A 74 -14.81 -4.39 -5.63
CA ILE A 74 -13.84 -4.65 -6.69
C ILE A 74 -13.58 -6.17 -6.78
N LEU A 75 -13.34 -6.83 -5.66
CA LEU A 75 -13.09 -8.28 -5.62
C LEU A 75 -14.29 -9.09 -6.13
N LYS A 76 -15.52 -8.70 -5.76
CA LYS A 76 -16.75 -9.34 -6.25
C LYS A 76 -16.87 -9.25 -7.77
N GLU A 77 -16.58 -8.07 -8.34
CA GLU A 77 -16.63 -7.89 -9.79
C GLU A 77 -15.49 -8.66 -10.50
N MET A 78 -14.28 -8.71 -9.92
CA MET A 78 -13.19 -9.54 -10.44
C MET A 78 -13.59 -11.02 -10.51
N ASN A 79 -14.18 -11.55 -9.43
CA ASN A 79 -14.67 -12.92 -9.38
C ASN A 79 -15.82 -13.17 -10.36
N LYS A 80 -16.75 -12.21 -10.50
CA LYS A 80 -17.85 -12.28 -11.47
C LYS A 80 -17.35 -12.35 -12.90
N GLN A 81 -16.30 -11.60 -13.23
CA GLN A 81 -15.65 -11.61 -14.55
C GLN A 81 -14.65 -12.77 -14.71
N LYS A 82 -14.45 -13.60 -13.68
CA LYS A 82 -13.48 -14.71 -13.65
C LYS A 82 -12.07 -14.26 -14.03
N LEU A 83 -11.68 -13.07 -13.59
CA LEU A 83 -10.37 -12.50 -13.90
C LEU A 83 -9.27 -13.21 -13.10
N PRO A 84 -8.11 -13.50 -13.72
CA PRO A 84 -7.00 -14.16 -13.05
C PRO A 84 -6.22 -13.19 -12.16
N GLY A 85 -5.57 -13.72 -11.13
CA GLY A 85 -4.61 -13.00 -10.30
C GLY A 85 -5.01 -12.89 -8.84
N GLU A 86 -4.05 -12.47 -8.03
CA GLU A 86 -4.19 -12.30 -6.59
C GLU A 86 -4.09 -10.83 -6.24
N VAL A 87 -5.03 -10.35 -5.44
CA VAL A 87 -5.09 -8.95 -5.02
C VAL A 87 -5.38 -8.85 -3.53
N THR A 88 -4.63 -7.98 -2.87
CA THR A 88 -4.79 -7.68 -1.47
C THR A 88 -5.14 -6.20 -1.34
N PHE A 89 -6.25 -5.90 -0.67
CA PHE A 89 -6.70 -4.53 -0.46
C PHE A 89 -6.36 -4.06 0.96
N MET A 90 -5.88 -2.83 1.06
CA MET A 90 -5.59 -2.13 2.31
C MET A 90 -6.60 -1.00 2.50
N PRO A 91 -7.65 -1.21 3.32
CA PRO A 91 -8.69 -0.23 3.50
C PRO A 91 -8.31 0.84 4.53
N LEU A 92 -8.36 2.11 4.13
CA LEU A 92 -7.98 3.25 4.97
C LEU A 92 -8.80 3.36 6.26
N ASN A 93 -10.09 3.07 6.19
CA ASN A 93 -10.99 3.11 7.35
C ASN A 93 -10.61 2.11 8.47
N ARG A 94 -9.80 1.09 8.19
CA ARG A 94 -9.35 0.10 9.19
C ARG A 94 -7.91 0.31 9.63
N LEU A 95 -7.20 1.28 9.06
CA LEU A 95 -5.83 1.60 9.48
C LEU A 95 -5.86 2.23 10.87
N GLN A 96 -5.64 1.40 11.89
CA GLN A 96 -5.36 1.85 13.23
C GLN A 96 -3.88 2.19 13.33
N VAL A 97 -3.60 3.48 13.49
CA VAL A 97 -2.26 3.94 13.84
C VAL A 97 -2.01 3.65 15.31
N ARG A 98 -0.98 2.84 15.57
CA ARG A 98 -0.36 2.78 16.90
C ARG A 98 0.76 3.80 16.93
N ILE A 99 0.71 4.70 17.88
CA ILE A 99 1.84 5.54 18.22
C ILE A 99 2.89 4.60 18.83
N HIS A 100 4.09 4.57 18.25
CA HIS A 100 5.23 3.83 18.78
C HIS A 100 6.26 4.84 19.25
N ASP A 101 6.70 4.66 20.49
CA ASP A 101 7.90 5.32 20.98
C ASP A 101 9.09 4.51 20.46
N TYR A 102 9.77 5.06 19.47
CA TYR A 102 11.01 4.49 18.97
C TYR A 102 12.12 4.75 20.00
N PRO A 103 12.94 3.75 20.37
CA PRO A 103 14.08 3.99 21.26
C PRO A 103 15.05 4.98 20.60
N GLU A 104 15.53 5.95 21.38
CA GLU A 104 16.59 6.86 20.96
C GLU A 104 17.94 6.14 21.09
N ASP A 105 18.44 5.60 19.99
CA ASP A 105 19.76 4.97 19.91
C ASP A 105 20.64 5.78 18.93
N PRO A 106 21.84 6.23 19.34
CA PRO A 106 22.74 7.00 18.47
C PRO A 106 23.22 6.25 17.23
N ASP A 107 23.20 4.91 17.25
CA ASP A 107 23.64 4.05 16.14
C ASP A 107 22.48 3.61 15.23
N SER A 108 21.23 4.03 15.51
CA SER A 108 20.07 3.67 14.68
C SER A 108 19.15 4.85 14.38
N ILE A 109 18.61 4.87 13.17
CA ILE A 109 17.63 5.88 12.76
C ILE A 109 16.38 5.14 12.30
N PRO A 110 15.20 5.47 12.84
CA PRO A 110 13.98 4.76 12.47
C PRO A 110 13.67 5.03 10.99
N MET A 111 13.35 3.95 10.25
CA MET A 111 13.11 4.03 8.80
C MET A 111 12.05 5.07 8.44
N ILE A 112 11.04 5.26 9.31
CA ILE A 112 9.98 6.26 9.14
C ILE A 112 10.52 7.69 8.93
N SER A 113 11.65 8.04 9.54
CA SER A 113 12.30 9.35 9.43
C SER A 113 12.93 9.60 8.06
N LYS A 114 13.20 8.54 7.30
CA LYS A 114 13.77 8.58 5.94
C LYS A 114 12.70 8.42 4.86
N LEU A 115 11.45 8.17 5.23
CA LEU A 115 10.33 8.10 4.30
C LEU A 115 9.87 9.52 3.92
N LYS A 116 9.75 9.79 2.63
CA LYS A 116 9.24 11.07 2.14
C LYS A 116 7.73 10.97 1.96
N ARG A 117 7.00 11.99 2.41
CA ARG A 117 5.57 12.11 2.11
C ARG A 117 5.38 12.12 0.58
N PRO A 118 4.47 11.32 0.01
CA PRO A 118 4.14 11.38 -1.39
C PRO A 118 3.44 12.71 -1.61
N GLY A 119 3.86 13.40 -2.68
CA GLY A 119 3.30 14.70 -3.05
C GLY A 119 1.85 14.63 -3.55
N LEU A 120 1.23 13.46 -3.67
CA LEU A 120 -0.10 13.33 -4.26
C LEU A 120 -0.92 12.21 -3.58
N ILE A 121 -1.57 12.56 -2.49
CA ILE A 121 -2.96 12.12 -2.33
C ILE A 121 -3.78 13.39 -2.41
N LYS A 122 -4.36 13.67 -3.59
CA LYS A 122 -5.18 14.87 -3.84
C LYS A 122 -6.22 15.04 -2.72
N GLY A 123 -5.96 15.95 -1.78
CA GLY A 123 -6.90 16.40 -0.74
C GLY A 123 -7.14 15.47 0.45
N LYS A 124 -6.55 14.26 0.50
CA LYS A 124 -6.64 13.35 1.66
C LYS A 124 -5.28 12.70 1.93
N SER A 125 -4.29 13.51 2.30
CA SER A 125 -2.98 13.03 2.75
C SER A 125 -3.13 12.32 4.10
N ASP A 126 -3.62 11.08 4.08
CA ASP A 126 -3.75 10.29 5.30
C ASP A 126 -2.39 9.71 5.68
N TRP A 127 -1.67 10.45 6.51
CA TRP A 127 -0.36 10.08 7.06
C TRP A 127 -0.39 8.73 7.80
N ARG A 128 -1.58 8.22 8.15
CA ARG A 128 -1.78 6.89 8.73
C ARG A 128 -1.34 5.76 7.82
N ILE A 129 -1.42 5.95 6.50
CA ILE A 129 -0.90 5.01 5.50
C ILE A 129 0.62 4.91 5.64
N PHE A 130 1.29 6.06 5.82
CA PHE A 130 2.73 6.12 6.01
C PHE A 130 3.15 5.45 7.30
N GLN A 131 2.48 5.76 8.40
CA GLN A 131 2.82 5.13 9.66
C GLN A 131 2.47 3.65 9.67
N HIS A 132 1.43 3.19 8.99
CA HIS A 132 1.13 1.76 8.90
C HIS A 132 2.12 1.02 7.99
N ILE A 133 2.49 1.57 6.84
CA ILE A 133 3.55 0.99 6.01
C ILE A 133 4.87 1.01 6.77
N ALA A 134 5.22 2.13 7.42
CA ALA A 134 6.44 2.25 8.22
C ALA A 134 6.42 1.38 9.48
N PHE A 135 5.25 1.13 10.07
CA PHE A 135 5.06 0.23 11.21
C PHE A 135 5.09 -1.22 10.75
N GLU A 136 4.55 -1.55 9.58
CA GLU A 136 4.64 -2.89 9.00
C GLU A 136 6.04 -3.18 8.46
N VAL A 137 6.75 -2.16 7.99
CA VAL A 137 8.18 -2.20 7.67
C VAL A 137 9.01 -2.24 8.96
N GLY A 138 8.63 -1.48 9.99
CA GLY A 138 9.32 -1.45 11.29
C GLY A 138 9.12 -2.71 12.14
N ASN A 139 7.93 -3.32 12.14
CA ASN A 139 7.66 -4.59 12.85
C ASN A 139 8.19 -5.83 12.12
N ALA A 140 8.96 -5.66 11.05
CA ALA A 140 9.90 -6.69 10.63
C ALA A 140 11.10 -6.80 11.61
N GLU A 141 11.05 -6.14 12.78
CA GLU A 141 11.98 -6.32 13.89
C GLU A 141 11.97 -7.71 14.55
N GLU A 142 11.15 -8.67 14.08
CA GLU A 142 11.41 -10.10 14.35
C GLU A 142 12.20 -10.81 13.24
N THR A 143 12.59 -10.13 12.15
CA THR A 143 13.44 -10.74 11.12
C THR A 143 14.33 -9.70 10.41
N VAL A 144 15.42 -9.35 11.11
CA VAL A 144 16.72 -8.89 10.56
C VAL A 144 16.77 -7.48 9.95
N GLY A 145 17.48 -6.57 10.63
CA GLY A 145 18.18 -5.46 9.96
C GLY A 145 18.26 -4.15 10.75
N VAL A 146 19.08 -4.10 11.80
CA VAL A 146 19.65 -2.84 12.28
C VAL A 146 20.40 -2.19 11.10
N PHE A 147 19.99 -1.00 10.66
CA PHE A 147 20.77 -0.21 9.71
C PHE A 147 21.92 0.42 10.48
N THR A 148 23.09 -0.21 10.46
CA THR A 148 24.34 0.45 10.85
C THR A 148 24.63 1.55 9.82
N ALA A 149 24.73 2.78 10.30
CA ALA A 149 25.20 3.91 9.50
C ALA A 149 26.73 3.80 9.37
N ASP A 150 27.22 3.31 8.23
CA ASP A 150 28.58 3.56 7.75
C ASP A 150 28.58 4.75 6.78
#